data_AF-A0A3C0EJT9-F1
#
_entry.id   AF-A0A3C0EJT9-F1
#
_cell.length_a   1.000
_cell.length_b   1.000
_cell.length_c   1.000
_cell.angle_alpha   90.00
_cell.angle_beta   90.00
_cell.angle_gamma   90.00
#
_symmetry.space_group_name_H-M   'P 1'
#
loop_
_entity.id
_entity.type
_entity.pdbx_description
1 polymer ?
#
loop_
_entity_poly.entity_id
_entity_poly.type
_entity_poly.pdbx_seq_one_letter_code
_entity_poly.pdbx_strand_id
1 'polypeptide(L)'
;AGRLPYLVGNDLYAPHCPRCSQFGRADRIVSVLTRFHELIVTNHDKRLIARAWNLRPNGMHDSVELCERIRDRLPGEESDDRFVLSFKYTQTDFWRYQPWNQASLCFGQRPIIYELQCQREFEGKGGIPNWQVPIWRDGDPAIDDEEQRGGLAKVTSRINFSGLWAWVRGGGWGGPFVANEDWIDANVYAVPRLAETPSMAPSKLAQEWVDQRIGVPKTKTKQAICNVLEASVDFILDGFYIGPYARSKAAAWHPNADWIQDDLIDAEAAWRMILQLSFDKLEQVCVEKNRAVAAVNQVRTALHKQINEANKSRVEPMFNTLMYTESFYSAISDLLQGMVAFRQYRRTKEPAHAEKARHRLLSAQSHWNHHSQRHANLAGTATAFRESGFWDLTQKLLGEMA
;
A
#
# COMPACT_ATOMS: atom_id res chain seq x y z
N ALA A 1 14.23 -2.41 25.82
CA ALA A 1 12.90 -2.04 26.35
C ALA A 1 12.17 -3.31 26.79
N GLY A 2 12.03 -3.53 28.08
CA GLY A 2 11.29 -4.67 28.62
C GLY A 2 9.82 -4.56 28.23
N ARG A 3 9.33 -5.48 27.39
CA ARG A 3 7.91 -5.58 27.06
C ARG A 3 7.16 -5.93 28.35
N LEU A 4 6.18 -5.11 28.72
CA LEU A 4 5.24 -5.38 29.82
C LEU A 4 4.63 -6.79 29.61
N PRO A 5 4.82 -7.75 30.54
CA PRO A 5 4.36 -9.13 30.38
C PRO A 5 2.83 -9.31 30.32
N TYR A 6 2.05 -8.29 30.66
CA TYR A 6 0.63 -8.44 31.02
C TYR A 6 -0.35 -7.85 29.98
N LEU A 7 0.15 -7.28 28.87
CA LEU A 7 -0.66 -6.83 27.73
C LEU A 7 -0.35 -7.65 26.47
N VAL A 8 0.08 -8.90 26.63
CA VAL A 8 0.10 -9.85 25.52
C VAL A 8 -1.32 -10.42 25.44
N GLY A 9 -2.19 -9.79 24.65
CA GLY A 9 -3.49 -10.37 24.34
C GLY A 9 -3.32 -11.81 23.86
N ASN A 10 -4.21 -12.71 24.25
CA ASN A 10 -4.20 -14.07 23.72
C ASN A 10 -4.54 -14.01 22.23
N ASP A 11 -3.58 -14.34 21.37
CA ASP A 11 -3.83 -14.51 19.94
C ASP A 11 -4.86 -15.62 19.75
N LEU A 12 -6.02 -15.27 19.19
CA LEU A 12 -7.11 -16.20 18.90
C LEU A 12 -6.66 -17.37 18.01
N TYR A 13 -5.67 -17.11 17.15
CA TYR A 13 -5.15 -18.07 16.19
C TYR A 13 -4.01 -18.92 16.77
N ALA A 14 -3.30 -18.41 17.78
CA ALA A 14 -2.19 -19.07 18.47
C ALA A 14 -2.23 -18.82 19.99
N PRO A 15 -3.23 -19.37 20.71
CA PRO A 15 -3.42 -19.05 22.12
C PRO A 15 -2.34 -19.68 23.01
N HIS A 16 -1.88 -18.92 24.01
CA HIS A 16 -0.94 -19.41 25.03
C HIS A 16 -1.63 -20.11 26.21
N CYS A 17 -2.97 -20.04 26.29
CA CYS A 17 -3.77 -20.67 27.34
C CYS A 17 -4.03 -22.16 27.04
N PRO A 18 -3.62 -23.11 27.91
CA PRO A 18 -3.81 -24.55 27.69
C PRO A 18 -5.25 -24.96 27.41
N ARG A 19 -6.23 -24.31 28.07
CA ARG A 19 -7.66 -24.56 27.82
C ARG A 19 -8.08 -24.11 26.42
N CYS A 20 -7.60 -22.94 25.98
CA CYS A 20 -7.91 -22.41 24.66
C CYS A 20 -7.24 -23.22 23.53
N SER A 21 -6.06 -23.80 23.79
CA SER A 21 -5.32 -24.62 22.85
C SER A 21 -6.01 -25.95 22.53
N GLN A 22 -6.95 -26.41 23.37
CA GLN A 22 -7.75 -27.63 23.12
C GLN A 22 -8.82 -27.46 22.03
N PHE A 23 -9.23 -26.22 21.74
CA PHE A 23 -10.24 -25.94 20.73
C PHE A 23 -9.63 -25.85 19.33
N GLY A 24 -10.41 -26.14 18.29
CA GLY A 24 -10.04 -25.81 16.92
C GLY A 24 -10.01 -24.29 16.69
N ARG A 25 -9.29 -23.83 15.65
CA ARG A 25 -9.26 -22.41 15.28
C ARG A 25 -10.66 -21.87 14.98
N ALA A 26 -11.44 -22.64 14.21
CA ALA A 26 -12.83 -22.32 13.90
C ALA A 26 -13.69 -22.18 15.17
N ASP A 27 -13.55 -23.12 16.11
CA ASP A 27 -14.31 -23.13 17.37
C ASP A 27 -14.02 -21.90 18.22
N ARG A 28 -12.74 -21.48 18.29
CA ARG A 28 -12.35 -20.27 19.01
C ARG A 28 -12.98 -19.01 18.41
N ILE A 29 -12.98 -18.89 17.08
CA ILE A 29 -13.58 -17.74 16.38
C ILE A 29 -15.08 -17.69 16.65
N VAL A 30 -15.78 -18.80 16.41
CA VAL A 30 -17.22 -18.90 16.64
C VAL A 30 -17.55 -18.60 18.10
N SER A 31 -16.80 -19.14 19.05
CA SER A 31 -17.05 -18.89 20.48
C SER A 31 -16.89 -17.42 20.86
N VAL A 32 -15.86 -16.73 20.37
CA VAL A 32 -15.64 -15.31 20.66
C VAL A 32 -16.73 -14.45 20.03
N LEU A 33 -17.05 -14.68 18.75
CA LEU A 33 -18.06 -13.91 18.05
C LEU A 33 -19.47 -14.13 18.63
N THR A 34 -19.79 -15.36 19.06
CA THR A 34 -21.06 -15.67 19.75
C THR A 34 -21.22 -14.86 21.03
N ARG A 35 -20.20 -14.82 21.89
CA ARG A 35 -20.26 -14.05 23.14
C ARG A 35 -20.42 -12.55 22.91
N PHE A 36 -19.71 -12.00 21.92
CA PHE A 36 -19.85 -10.59 21.57
C PHE A 36 -21.21 -10.30 20.93
N HIS A 37 -21.72 -11.20 20.09
CA HIS A 37 -23.05 -11.07 19.50
C HIS A 37 -24.14 -11.07 20.58
N GLU A 38 -24.14 -12.05 21.48
CA GLU A 38 -25.09 -12.11 22.61
C GLU A 38 -25.06 -10.83 23.44
N LEU A 39 -23.87 -10.36 23.81
CA LEU A 39 -23.73 -9.15 24.60
C LEU A 39 -24.19 -7.90 23.83
N ILE A 40 -23.69 -7.69 22.62
CA ILE A 40 -23.85 -6.41 21.90
C ILE A 40 -25.18 -6.37 21.15
N VAL A 41 -25.52 -7.42 20.42
CA VAL A 41 -26.72 -7.49 19.59
C VAL A 41 -27.91 -7.90 20.44
N THR A 42 -27.85 -9.02 21.16
CA THR A 42 -29.03 -9.54 21.87
C THR A 42 -29.34 -8.74 23.14
N ASN A 43 -28.35 -8.50 24.00
CA ASN A 43 -28.59 -7.89 25.32
C ASN A 43 -28.66 -6.35 25.27
N HIS A 44 -28.01 -5.73 24.28
CA HIS A 44 -27.92 -4.27 24.19
C HIS A 44 -28.55 -3.67 22.93
N ASP A 45 -29.04 -4.50 22.00
CA ASP A 45 -29.64 -4.08 20.73
C ASP A 45 -28.75 -3.07 19.97
N LYS A 46 -27.46 -3.40 19.88
CA LYS A 46 -26.44 -2.63 19.16
C LYS A 46 -25.89 -3.44 17.99
N ARG A 47 -25.31 -2.74 17.03
CA ARG A 47 -24.59 -3.35 15.90
C ARG A 47 -23.19 -3.78 16.31
N LEU A 48 -22.84 -5.04 16.03
CA LEU A 48 -21.50 -5.59 16.11
C LEU A 48 -20.85 -5.58 14.72
N ILE A 49 -19.77 -4.82 14.58
CA ILE A 49 -18.88 -4.89 13.41
C ILE A 49 -17.63 -5.67 13.83
N ALA A 50 -17.50 -6.91 13.37
CA ALA A 50 -16.35 -7.76 13.65
C ALA A 50 -15.32 -7.68 12.52
N ARG A 51 -14.16 -7.10 12.80
CA ARG A 51 -13.03 -7.09 11.86
C ARG A 51 -12.44 -8.49 11.76
N ALA A 52 -12.34 -9.01 10.53
CA ALA A 52 -11.74 -10.32 10.27
C ALA A 52 -10.20 -10.31 10.39
N TRP A 53 -9.58 -9.13 10.41
CA TRP A 53 -8.14 -8.92 10.36
C TRP A 53 -7.33 -9.80 11.34
N ASN A 54 -6.32 -10.48 10.83
CA ASN A 54 -5.36 -11.28 11.60
C ASN A 54 -3.93 -10.85 11.31
N LEU A 55 -3.04 -11.00 12.30
CA LEU A 55 -1.62 -10.61 12.21
C LEU A 55 -0.72 -11.66 11.55
N ARG A 56 -1.23 -12.88 11.34
CA ARG A 56 -0.46 -14.00 10.82
C ARG A 56 -1.27 -14.74 9.77
N PRO A 57 -0.63 -15.45 8.82
CA PRO A 57 -1.35 -16.18 7.79
C PRO A 57 -2.33 -17.22 8.32
N ASN A 58 -3.31 -17.56 7.50
CA ASN A 58 -4.31 -18.60 7.73
C ASN A 58 -5.36 -18.27 8.82
N GLY A 59 -5.66 -16.99 9.00
CA GLY A 59 -6.76 -16.52 9.84
C GLY A 59 -8.04 -16.25 9.05
N MET A 60 -9.03 -15.65 9.70
CA MET A 60 -10.34 -15.36 9.09
C MET A 60 -10.24 -14.38 7.92
N HIS A 61 -9.26 -13.47 7.93
CA HIS A 61 -9.08 -12.47 6.88
C HIS A 61 -8.55 -13.05 5.57
N ASP A 62 -7.73 -14.11 5.62
CA ASP A 62 -6.95 -14.56 4.47
C ASP A 62 -7.15 -16.04 4.08
N SER A 63 -7.93 -16.80 4.87
CA SER A 63 -8.18 -18.24 4.63
C SER A 63 -9.63 -18.53 4.23
N VAL A 64 -9.83 -18.84 2.94
CA VAL A 64 -11.11 -19.32 2.39
C VAL A 64 -11.58 -20.58 3.12
N GLU A 65 -10.71 -21.58 3.27
CA GLU A 65 -11.03 -22.85 3.94
C GLU A 65 -11.49 -22.64 5.41
N LEU A 66 -10.87 -21.69 6.13
CA LEU A 66 -11.33 -21.37 7.48
C LEU A 66 -12.69 -20.68 7.46
N CYS A 67 -12.92 -19.74 6.55
CA CYS A 67 -14.19 -19.05 6.40
C CYS A 67 -15.35 -19.99 6.06
N GLU A 68 -15.13 -20.93 5.13
CA GLU A 68 -16.10 -21.97 4.79
C GLU A 68 -16.50 -22.81 6.01
N ARG A 69 -15.53 -23.15 6.88
CA ARG A 69 -15.81 -23.90 8.11
C ARG A 69 -16.57 -23.13 9.17
N ILE A 70 -16.51 -21.79 9.17
CA ILE A 70 -17.18 -20.97 10.20
C ILE A 70 -18.47 -20.33 9.73
N ARG A 71 -18.70 -20.14 8.41
CA ARG A 71 -19.87 -19.43 7.86
C ARG A 71 -21.16 -19.87 8.56
N ASP A 72 -21.47 -21.16 8.50
CA ASP A 72 -22.74 -21.74 8.95
C ASP A 72 -22.81 -21.92 10.48
N ARG A 73 -21.76 -21.48 11.20
CA ARG A 73 -21.63 -21.61 12.66
C ARG A 73 -21.66 -20.26 13.38
N LEU A 74 -21.65 -19.15 12.64
CA LEU A 74 -21.72 -17.82 13.22
C LEU A 74 -23.09 -17.57 13.88
N PRO A 75 -23.14 -16.78 14.97
CA PRO A 75 -24.38 -16.49 15.69
C PRO A 75 -25.34 -15.63 14.86
N GLY A 76 -26.62 -15.71 15.19
CA GLY A 76 -27.68 -14.90 14.59
C GLY A 76 -28.02 -15.30 13.15
N GLU A 77 -29.18 -14.84 12.69
CA GLU A 77 -29.64 -15.06 11.31
C GLU A 77 -28.62 -14.52 10.30
N GLU A 78 -28.45 -15.20 9.17
CA GLU A 78 -27.41 -14.85 8.18
C GLU A 78 -27.54 -13.40 7.71
N SER A 79 -28.77 -12.93 7.47
CA SER A 79 -29.05 -11.59 6.97
C SER A 79 -29.26 -10.51 8.05
N ASP A 80 -28.97 -10.78 9.33
CA ASP A 80 -29.11 -9.76 10.39
C ASP A 80 -28.11 -8.61 10.20
N ASP A 81 -28.62 -7.41 9.90
CA ASP A 81 -27.82 -6.21 9.61
C ASP A 81 -27.14 -5.63 10.86
N ARG A 82 -27.39 -6.19 12.05
CA ARG A 82 -26.69 -5.84 13.28
C ARG A 82 -25.42 -6.65 13.49
N PHE A 83 -25.18 -7.72 12.72
CA PHE A 83 -23.90 -8.44 12.77
C PHE A 83 -23.18 -8.38 11.42
N VAL A 84 -22.19 -7.50 11.34
CA VAL A 84 -21.45 -7.17 10.11
C VAL A 84 -20.01 -7.66 10.23
N LEU A 85 -19.47 -8.27 9.17
CA LEU A 85 -18.05 -8.60 9.10
C LEU A 85 -17.30 -7.55 8.29
N SER A 86 -16.10 -7.19 8.74
CA SER A 86 -15.26 -6.16 8.12
C SER A 86 -13.96 -6.77 7.61
N PHE A 87 -13.67 -6.59 6.32
CA PHE A 87 -12.47 -7.10 5.66
C PHE A 87 -11.72 -5.96 4.99
N LYS A 88 -10.39 -5.88 5.15
CA LYS A 88 -9.56 -5.12 4.20
C LYS A 88 -9.83 -5.63 2.78
N TYR A 89 -9.90 -4.71 1.80
CA TYR A 89 -10.24 -5.07 0.43
C TYR A 89 -9.23 -6.04 -0.21
N THR A 90 -7.96 -5.97 0.20
CA THR A 90 -6.92 -6.92 -0.20
C THR A 90 -6.98 -8.20 0.64
N GLN A 91 -6.49 -9.31 0.08
CA GLN A 91 -6.35 -10.57 0.81
C GLN A 91 -5.57 -10.45 2.13
N THR A 92 -4.61 -9.52 2.22
CA THR A 92 -3.80 -9.31 3.42
C THR A 92 -3.79 -7.84 3.84
N ASP A 93 -2.62 -7.22 4.06
CA ASP A 93 -2.47 -5.89 4.64
C ASP A 93 -2.34 -4.78 3.61
N PHE A 94 -3.40 -4.55 2.86
CA PHE A 94 -3.52 -3.44 1.92
C PHE A 94 -2.49 -3.41 0.78
N TRP A 95 -1.44 -4.23 0.74
CA TRP A 95 -0.39 -4.22 -0.28
C TRP A 95 -0.89 -4.36 -1.72
N ARG A 96 -0.06 -3.93 -2.67
CA ARG A 96 -0.17 -4.30 -4.09
C ARG A 96 0.29 -5.72 -4.33
N TYR A 97 0.07 -6.23 -5.55
CA TYR A 97 0.27 -7.64 -5.90
C TYR A 97 -0.59 -8.56 -5.04
N GLN A 98 -1.80 -8.10 -4.69
CA GLN A 98 -2.75 -8.85 -3.89
C GLN A 98 -4.07 -8.99 -4.63
N PRO A 99 -4.68 -10.19 -4.63
CA PRO A 99 -6.05 -10.32 -5.07
C PRO A 99 -6.99 -9.58 -4.11
N TRP A 100 -8.20 -9.32 -4.59
CA TRP A 100 -9.30 -8.94 -3.71
C TRP A 100 -9.48 -10.02 -2.63
N ASN A 101 -9.99 -9.63 -1.46
CA ASN A 101 -10.14 -10.53 -0.34
C ASN A 101 -11.12 -11.68 -0.64
N GLN A 102 -10.59 -12.85 -1.00
CA GLN A 102 -11.41 -14.00 -1.36
C GLN A 102 -12.16 -14.60 -0.15
N ALA A 103 -11.59 -14.49 1.04
CA ALA A 103 -12.21 -14.99 2.28
C ALA A 103 -13.54 -14.28 2.59
N SER A 104 -13.65 -12.99 2.23
CA SER A 104 -14.89 -12.21 2.40
C SER A 104 -16.07 -12.72 1.55
N LEU A 105 -15.81 -13.44 0.47
CA LEU A 105 -16.85 -13.96 -0.44
C LEU A 105 -17.53 -15.23 0.11
N CYS A 106 -17.04 -15.76 1.23
CA CYS A 106 -17.48 -17.04 1.77
C CYS A 106 -18.77 -16.95 2.58
N PHE A 107 -19.29 -15.77 2.91
CA PHE A 107 -20.28 -15.57 3.99
C PHE A 107 -21.74 -15.37 3.57
N GLY A 108 -22.12 -15.79 2.35
CA GLY A 108 -23.53 -15.79 1.92
C GLY A 108 -24.17 -14.40 2.03
N GLN A 109 -25.33 -14.31 2.70
CA GLN A 109 -26.05 -13.05 2.92
C GLN A 109 -25.58 -12.25 4.14
N ARG A 110 -24.50 -12.67 4.82
CA ARG A 110 -23.95 -11.91 5.94
C ARG A 110 -23.50 -10.52 5.47
N PRO A 111 -23.90 -9.43 6.13
CA PRO A 111 -23.46 -8.10 5.76
C PRO A 111 -21.92 -7.97 5.84
N ILE A 112 -21.33 -7.45 4.77
CA ILE A 112 -19.88 -7.22 4.65
C ILE A 112 -19.60 -5.74 4.44
N ILE A 113 -18.66 -5.21 5.21
CA ILE A 113 -18.01 -3.93 4.96
C ILE A 113 -16.59 -4.18 4.45
N TYR A 114 -16.18 -3.42 3.43
CA TYR A 114 -14.78 -3.38 3.02
C TYR A 114 -14.05 -2.20 3.65
N GLU A 115 -12.91 -2.48 4.27
CA GLU A 115 -11.98 -1.48 4.74
C GLU A 115 -11.09 -1.03 3.58
N LEU A 116 -10.90 0.28 3.46
CA LEU A 116 -10.06 0.97 2.48
C LEU A 116 -9.06 1.84 3.22
N GLN A 117 -7.86 2.03 2.67
CA GLN A 117 -6.83 2.85 3.30
C GLN A 117 -6.48 4.06 2.43
N CYS A 118 -6.89 5.25 2.87
CA CYS A 118 -6.61 6.51 2.16
C CYS A 118 -5.16 6.98 2.40
N GLN A 119 -4.64 6.77 3.61
CA GLN A 119 -3.25 7.03 3.97
C GLN A 119 -2.43 5.75 3.92
N ARG A 120 -1.89 5.45 2.74
CA ARG A 120 -1.26 4.17 2.41
C ARG A 120 0.06 3.94 3.17
N GLU A 121 0.07 3.00 4.11
CA GLU A 121 1.20 2.73 5.02
C GLU A 121 2.50 2.36 4.29
N PHE A 122 2.39 1.49 3.28
CA PHE A 122 3.54 0.95 2.55
C PHE A 122 3.90 1.76 1.30
N GLU A 123 3.24 2.91 1.09
CA GLU A 123 3.31 3.69 -0.15
C GLU A 123 3.40 5.20 0.15
N GLY A 124 4.22 5.55 1.15
CA GLY A 124 4.61 6.92 1.46
C GLY A 124 3.57 7.76 2.20
N LYS A 125 2.49 7.16 2.72
CA LYS A 125 1.55 7.75 3.69
C LYS A 125 0.98 9.12 3.33
N GLY A 126 0.80 9.37 2.04
CA GLY A 126 0.27 10.63 1.50
C GLY A 126 1.31 11.73 1.27
N GLY A 127 2.60 11.48 1.57
CA GLY A 127 3.70 12.37 1.17
C GLY A 127 3.99 12.34 -0.33
N ILE A 128 3.50 11.29 -1.00
CA ILE A 128 3.60 11.04 -2.43
C ILE A 128 2.15 10.89 -2.97
N PRO A 129 1.83 11.42 -4.16
CA PRO A 129 0.51 11.21 -4.75
C PRO A 129 0.23 9.72 -4.91
N ASN A 130 -0.96 9.28 -4.51
CA ASN A 130 -1.33 7.88 -4.52
C ASN A 130 -2.85 7.70 -4.64
N TRP A 131 -3.34 7.69 -5.88
CA TRP A 131 -4.75 7.57 -6.21
C TRP A 131 -5.20 6.11 -6.19
N GLN A 132 -6.01 5.76 -5.19
CA GLN A 132 -6.37 4.36 -4.95
C GLN A 132 -7.65 3.92 -5.66
N VAL A 133 -8.44 4.86 -6.15
CA VAL A 133 -9.78 4.58 -6.69
C VAL A 133 -9.80 3.57 -7.85
N PRO A 134 -8.87 3.58 -8.82
CA PRO A 134 -8.82 2.55 -9.85
C PRO A 134 -8.67 1.15 -9.24
N ILE A 135 -7.84 1.01 -8.21
CA ILE A 135 -7.60 -0.26 -7.50
C ILE A 135 -8.84 -0.67 -6.70
N TRP A 136 -9.49 0.28 -6.03
CA TRP A 136 -10.72 -0.04 -5.28
C TRP A 136 -11.87 -0.41 -6.20
N ARG A 137 -12.03 0.28 -7.34
CA ARG A 137 -13.12 0.03 -8.29
C ARG A 137 -12.92 -1.27 -9.06
N ASP A 138 -11.72 -1.47 -9.63
CA ASP A 138 -11.42 -2.50 -10.63
C ASP A 138 -10.48 -3.61 -10.13
N GLY A 139 -9.96 -3.48 -8.91
CA GLY A 139 -8.96 -4.37 -8.34
C GLY A 139 -7.53 -4.03 -8.77
N ASP A 140 -6.53 -4.72 -8.20
CA ASP A 140 -5.13 -4.41 -8.46
C ASP A 140 -4.70 -4.85 -9.88
N PRO A 141 -4.22 -3.94 -10.74
CA PRO A 141 -3.75 -4.29 -12.07
C PRO A 141 -2.55 -5.25 -12.08
N ALA A 142 -1.88 -5.45 -10.94
CA ALA A 142 -0.82 -6.44 -10.81
C ALA A 142 -1.31 -7.91 -10.80
N ILE A 143 -2.61 -8.14 -10.61
CA ILE A 143 -3.22 -9.47 -10.58
C ILE A 143 -3.82 -9.81 -11.94
N ASP A 144 -3.28 -10.81 -12.63
CA ASP A 144 -3.69 -11.17 -13.99
C ASP A 144 -5.05 -11.90 -14.03
N ASP A 145 -5.34 -12.71 -13.02
CA ASP A 145 -6.61 -13.44 -12.88
C ASP A 145 -7.76 -12.46 -12.57
N GLU A 146 -8.70 -12.30 -13.51
CA GLU A 146 -9.81 -11.35 -13.38
C GLU A 146 -10.78 -11.68 -12.24
N GLU A 147 -10.97 -12.96 -11.91
CA GLU A 147 -11.85 -13.37 -10.82
C GLU A 147 -11.21 -13.03 -9.47
N GLN A 148 -9.89 -13.21 -9.37
CA GLN A 148 -9.15 -12.86 -8.16
C GLN A 148 -8.91 -11.36 -8.02
N ARG A 149 -8.75 -10.63 -9.14
CA ARG A 149 -8.53 -9.18 -9.16
C ARG A 149 -9.68 -8.43 -8.46
N GLY A 150 -10.92 -8.84 -8.74
CA GLY A 150 -12.11 -8.32 -8.06
C GLY A 150 -12.39 -6.84 -8.32
N GLY A 151 -12.50 -6.05 -7.25
CA GLY A 151 -12.89 -4.63 -7.28
C GLY A 151 -14.35 -4.40 -6.87
N LEU A 152 -14.64 -3.25 -6.25
CA LEU A 152 -15.98 -2.89 -5.77
C LEU A 152 -17.04 -2.97 -6.88
N ALA A 153 -16.71 -2.58 -8.11
CA ALA A 153 -17.66 -2.63 -9.22
C ALA A 153 -18.15 -4.04 -9.55
N LYS A 154 -17.34 -5.08 -9.26
CA LYS A 154 -17.68 -6.48 -9.49
C LYS A 154 -18.12 -7.19 -8.22
N VAL A 155 -17.43 -6.96 -7.11
CA VAL A 155 -17.58 -7.76 -5.90
C VAL A 155 -18.86 -7.43 -5.14
N THR A 156 -19.33 -6.19 -5.19
CA THR A 156 -20.52 -5.76 -4.43
C THR A 156 -21.81 -6.47 -4.86
N SER A 157 -21.88 -7.05 -6.06
CA SER A 157 -23.03 -7.87 -6.50
C SER A 157 -22.98 -9.33 -6.02
N ARG A 158 -21.85 -9.77 -5.44
CA ARG A 158 -21.60 -11.15 -5.00
C ARG A 158 -21.78 -11.34 -3.49
N ILE A 159 -21.99 -10.27 -2.74
CA ILE A 159 -22.09 -10.25 -1.28
C ILE A 159 -23.24 -9.33 -0.86
N ASN A 160 -23.69 -9.46 0.39
CA ASN A 160 -24.50 -8.43 1.03
C ASN A 160 -23.61 -7.23 1.42
N PHE A 161 -23.36 -6.34 0.46
CA PHE A 161 -22.50 -5.17 0.67
C PHE A 161 -23.17 -4.14 1.57
N SER A 162 -22.60 -3.93 2.76
CA SER A 162 -23.12 -3.03 3.79
C SER A 162 -22.40 -1.68 3.86
N GLY A 163 -21.36 -1.47 3.05
CA GLY A 163 -20.66 -0.19 2.93
C GLY A 163 -19.14 -0.29 3.03
N LEU A 164 -18.51 0.86 3.28
CA LEU A 164 -17.06 1.03 3.33
C LEU A 164 -16.60 1.60 4.66
N TRP A 165 -15.45 1.14 5.15
CA TRP A 165 -14.72 1.75 6.26
C TRP A 165 -13.45 2.40 5.72
N ALA A 166 -13.29 3.72 5.89
CA ALA A 166 -12.07 4.41 5.48
C ALA A 166 -11.06 4.57 6.64
N TRP A 167 -9.85 4.04 6.45
CA TRP A 167 -8.67 4.43 7.21
C TRP A 167 -8.13 5.75 6.63
N VAL A 168 -8.72 6.86 7.07
CA VAL A 168 -8.39 8.22 6.62
C VAL A 168 -7.00 8.65 7.11
N ARG A 169 -6.75 8.43 8.39
CA ARG A 169 -5.45 8.56 9.06
C ARG A 169 -5.16 7.28 9.83
N GLY A 170 -3.89 6.95 10.04
CA GLY A 170 -3.49 5.87 10.94
C GLY A 170 -3.27 4.51 10.28
N GLY A 171 -2.79 4.47 9.05
CA GLY A 171 -1.96 3.33 8.60
C GLY A 171 -0.58 3.43 9.25
N GLY A 172 -0.02 2.34 9.76
CA GLY A 172 1.32 2.26 10.35
C GLY A 172 1.60 3.17 11.55
N TRP A 173 2.84 3.14 12.03
CA TRP A 173 3.24 3.79 13.29
C TRP A 173 4.33 4.87 13.11
N GLY A 174 5.01 4.87 11.97
CA GLY A 174 6.06 5.83 11.61
C GLY A 174 5.61 6.94 10.65
N GLY A 175 6.58 7.68 10.13
CA GLY A 175 6.38 8.68 9.08
C GLY A 175 6.16 8.05 7.69
N PRO A 176 6.30 8.82 6.60
CA PRO A 176 6.67 10.22 6.62
C PRO A 176 5.47 11.03 7.11
N PHE A 177 5.71 12.04 7.94
CA PHE A 177 4.64 12.90 8.46
C PHE A 177 4.31 13.96 7.41
N VAL A 178 3.07 13.92 6.93
CA VAL A 178 2.61 14.80 5.84
C VAL A 178 2.28 16.20 6.35
N ALA A 179 2.71 17.22 5.61
CA ALA A 179 2.31 18.60 5.81
C ALA A 179 1.15 19.03 4.88
N ASN A 180 1.03 18.39 3.72
CA ASN A 180 -0.09 18.56 2.79
C ASN A 180 -0.91 17.25 2.73
N GLU A 181 -2.22 17.36 2.94
CA GLU A 181 -3.15 16.22 2.95
C GLU A 181 -3.91 16.04 1.62
N ASP A 182 -3.68 16.87 0.60
CA ASP A 182 -4.47 16.87 -0.65
C ASP A 182 -4.58 15.49 -1.30
N TRP A 183 -3.48 14.72 -1.34
CA TRP A 183 -3.47 13.38 -1.92
C TRP A 183 -4.30 12.38 -1.10
N ILE A 184 -4.35 12.56 0.23
CA ILE A 184 -5.21 11.77 1.12
C ILE A 184 -6.67 12.21 0.93
N ASP A 185 -6.93 13.53 0.89
CA ASP A 185 -8.26 14.11 0.72
C ASP A 185 -8.92 13.66 -0.58
N ALA A 186 -8.16 13.52 -1.68
CA ALA A 186 -8.66 12.95 -2.93
C ALA A 186 -9.29 11.57 -2.70
N ASN A 187 -8.56 10.67 -2.04
CA ASN A 187 -9.05 9.32 -1.72
C ASN A 187 -10.25 9.37 -0.77
N VAL A 188 -10.19 10.21 0.28
CA VAL A 188 -11.30 10.41 1.24
C VAL A 188 -12.57 10.87 0.55
N TYR A 189 -12.45 11.81 -0.40
CA TYR A 189 -13.57 12.33 -1.18
C TYR A 189 -14.27 11.23 -2.01
N ALA A 190 -13.51 10.26 -2.49
CA ALA A 190 -14.02 9.17 -3.32
C ALA A 190 -14.76 8.08 -2.53
N VAL A 191 -14.35 7.79 -1.28
CA VAL A 191 -14.93 6.68 -0.50
C VAL A 191 -16.47 6.73 -0.40
N PRO A 192 -17.12 7.80 0.07
CA PRO A 192 -18.58 7.81 0.19
C PRO A 192 -19.28 7.67 -1.18
N ARG A 193 -18.69 8.23 -2.24
CA ARG A 193 -19.23 8.11 -3.62
C ARG A 193 -19.12 6.69 -4.16
N LEU A 194 -18.06 5.96 -3.81
CA LEU A 194 -17.92 4.55 -4.14
C LEU A 194 -18.82 3.66 -3.28
N ALA A 195 -19.13 4.06 -2.05
CA ALA A 195 -20.12 3.34 -1.23
C ALA A 195 -21.53 3.45 -1.84
N GLU A 196 -21.89 4.64 -2.33
CA GLU A 196 -23.17 4.89 -3.00
C GLU A 196 -23.21 4.32 -4.43
N THR A 197 -22.12 4.43 -5.19
CA THR A 197 -22.01 3.97 -6.58
C THR A 197 -20.66 3.29 -6.82
N PRO A 198 -20.55 1.97 -6.52
CA PRO A 198 -19.32 1.19 -6.65
C PRO A 198 -18.69 1.20 -8.05
N SER A 199 -19.48 1.48 -9.09
CA SER A 199 -19.06 1.51 -10.50
C SER A 199 -18.62 2.90 -10.99
N MET A 200 -18.56 3.91 -10.11
CA MET A 200 -18.23 5.28 -10.53
C MET A 200 -16.82 5.38 -11.13
N ALA A 201 -16.68 6.09 -12.25
CA ALA A 201 -15.41 6.22 -12.97
C ALA A 201 -14.36 6.99 -12.13
N PRO A 202 -13.11 6.47 -12.01
CA PRO A 202 -12.04 7.11 -11.25
C PRO A 202 -11.68 8.50 -11.78
N SER A 203 -11.65 8.68 -13.10
CA SER A 203 -11.36 9.98 -13.72
C SER A 203 -12.45 11.03 -13.41
N LYS A 204 -13.72 10.61 -13.36
CA LYS A 204 -14.84 11.46 -12.94
C LYS A 204 -14.66 11.90 -11.47
N LEU A 205 -14.33 10.97 -10.58
CA LEU A 205 -14.08 11.25 -9.16
C LEU A 205 -12.88 12.20 -8.96
N ALA A 206 -11.79 11.98 -9.69
CA ALA A 206 -10.64 12.88 -9.68
C ALA A 206 -11.03 14.30 -10.13
N GLN A 207 -11.79 14.41 -11.23
CA GLN A 207 -12.25 15.70 -11.75
C GLN A 207 -13.17 16.42 -10.76
N GLU A 208 -14.16 15.71 -10.19
CA GLU A 208 -15.07 16.26 -9.19
C GLU A 208 -14.33 16.75 -7.93
N TRP A 209 -13.35 15.99 -7.45
CA TRP A 209 -12.51 16.39 -6.33
C TRP A 209 -11.72 17.65 -6.64
N VAL A 210 -11.04 17.69 -7.80
CA VAL A 210 -10.27 18.87 -8.21
C VAL A 210 -11.16 20.11 -8.33
N ASP A 211 -12.36 19.96 -8.90
CA ASP A 211 -13.30 21.06 -9.06
C ASP A 211 -13.83 21.60 -7.73
N GLN A 212 -14.05 20.73 -6.74
CA GLN A 212 -14.71 21.11 -5.48
C GLN A 212 -13.74 21.44 -4.34
N ARG A 213 -12.52 20.88 -4.35
CA ARG A 213 -11.63 20.90 -3.18
C ARG A 213 -10.32 21.65 -3.42
N ILE A 214 -9.80 21.66 -4.65
CA ILE A 214 -8.50 22.27 -4.92
C ILE A 214 -8.57 23.79 -5.02
N GLY A 215 -9.68 24.36 -5.51
CA GLY A 215 -9.87 25.81 -5.53
C GLY A 215 -8.99 26.54 -6.55
N VAL A 216 -8.65 25.92 -7.69
CA VAL A 216 -7.88 26.55 -8.77
C VAL A 216 -8.79 26.91 -9.96
N PRO A 217 -8.67 28.12 -10.56
CA PRO A 217 -9.63 28.59 -11.57
C PRO A 217 -9.39 28.04 -12.98
N LYS A 218 -8.16 27.64 -13.32
CA LYS A 218 -7.77 27.25 -14.70
C LYS A 218 -7.99 25.77 -14.98
N THR A 219 -8.75 25.46 -16.04
CA THR A 219 -9.00 24.08 -16.50
C THR A 219 -7.71 23.29 -16.78
N LYS A 220 -6.67 23.92 -17.34
CA LYS A 220 -5.38 23.25 -17.60
C LYS A 220 -4.63 22.87 -16.30
N THR A 221 -4.70 23.68 -15.26
CA THR A 221 -4.15 23.36 -13.93
C THR A 221 -4.91 22.18 -13.33
N LYS A 222 -6.25 22.20 -13.42
CA LYS A 222 -7.11 21.12 -12.93
C LYS A 222 -6.77 19.79 -13.61
N GLN A 223 -6.70 19.80 -14.94
CA GLN A 223 -6.31 18.61 -15.71
C GLN A 223 -4.92 18.10 -15.33
N ALA A 224 -3.94 18.98 -15.12
CA ALA A 224 -2.61 18.57 -14.71
C ALA A 224 -2.61 17.85 -13.35
N ILE A 225 -3.48 18.26 -12.42
CA ILE A 225 -3.65 17.59 -11.11
C ILE A 225 -4.35 16.24 -11.28
N CYS A 226 -5.40 16.15 -12.11
CA CYS A 226 -6.04 14.87 -12.45
C CYS A 226 -5.01 13.88 -13.04
N ASN A 227 -4.16 14.35 -13.96
CA ASN A 227 -3.11 13.52 -14.56
C ASN A 227 -2.09 13.02 -13.53
N VAL A 228 -1.78 13.82 -12.49
CA VAL A 228 -0.92 13.38 -11.37
C VAL A 228 -1.58 12.23 -10.61
N LEU A 229 -2.88 12.35 -10.29
CA LEU A 229 -3.64 11.29 -9.62
C LEU A 229 -3.63 10.02 -10.48
N GLU A 230 -4.00 10.11 -11.75
CA GLU A 230 -4.09 8.95 -12.65
C GLU A 230 -2.73 8.26 -12.83
N ALA A 231 -1.66 9.01 -13.06
CA ALA A 231 -0.31 8.44 -13.22
C ALA A 231 0.24 7.80 -11.93
N SER A 232 -0.25 8.22 -10.76
CA SER A 232 0.26 7.73 -9.48
C SER A 232 0.02 6.24 -9.23
N VAL A 233 -1.02 5.67 -9.85
CA VAL A 233 -1.34 4.25 -9.75
C VAL A 233 -0.15 3.38 -10.18
N ASP A 234 0.51 3.77 -11.27
CA ASP A 234 1.60 3.04 -11.90
C ASP A 234 2.94 3.38 -11.25
N PHE A 235 3.26 4.67 -11.04
CA PHE A 235 4.54 5.02 -10.45
C PHE A 235 4.65 4.61 -8.97
N ILE A 236 3.54 4.42 -8.25
CA ILE A 236 3.55 3.81 -6.91
C ILE A 236 3.93 2.33 -7.01
N LEU A 237 3.30 1.59 -7.95
CA LEU A 237 3.59 0.18 -8.16
C LEU A 237 5.07 -0.04 -8.51
N ASP A 238 5.59 0.75 -9.45
CA ASP A 238 6.98 0.67 -9.89
C ASP A 238 7.97 1.25 -8.89
N GLY A 239 7.58 2.24 -8.08
CA GLY A 239 8.46 2.88 -7.11
C GLY A 239 8.66 2.04 -5.85
N PHE A 240 7.57 1.59 -5.24
CA PHE A 240 7.56 0.97 -3.90
C PHE A 240 7.68 -0.55 -3.88
N TYR A 241 7.53 -1.23 -5.01
CA TYR A 241 7.62 -2.68 -5.08
C TYR A 241 8.76 -3.11 -5.99
N ILE A 242 9.33 -4.29 -5.75
CA ILE A 242 10.20 -4.96 -6.73
C ILE A 242 9.31 -6.00 -7.43
N GLY A 243 8.73 -5.64 -8.56
CA GLY A 243 7.69 -6.42 -9.23
C GLY A 243 8.11 -7.85 -9.56
N PRO A 244 9.31 -8.10 -10.10
CA PRO A 244 9.80 -9.46 -10.33
C PRO A 244 9.87 -10.29 -9.04
N TYR A 245 10.15 -9.66 -7.90
CA TYR A 245 10.20 -10.34 -6.61
C TYR A 245 8.79 -10.65 -6.12
N ALA A 246 7.90 -9.66 -6.11
CA ALA A 246 6.52 -9.82 -5.67
C ALA A 246 5.80 -10.93 -6.43
N ARG A 247 5.95 -10.98 -7.76
CA ARG A 247 5.36 -12.03 -8.62
C ARG A 247 5.97 -13.42 -8.43
N SER A 248 7.18 -13.52 -7.88
CA SER A 248 7.82 -14.80 -7.61
C SER A 248 7.29 -15.48 -6.34
N LYS A 249 6.60 -14.73 -5.47
CA LYS A 249 6.06 -15.27 -4.23
C LYS A 249 4.80 -16.09 -4.50
N ALA A 250 4.73 -17.28 -3.92
CA ALA A 250 3.50 -18.08 -3.91
C ALA A 250 2.46 -17.58 -2.89
N ALA A 251 2.90 -16.84 -1.87
CA ALA A 251 2.06 -16.35 -0.79
C ALA A 251 1.80 -14.86 -0.92
N ALA A 252 0.56 -14.47 -0.59
CA ALA A 252 0.09 -13.10 -0.60
C ALA A 252 0.79 -12.22 0.46
N TRP A 253 1.31 -12.79 1.54
CA TRP A 253 1.92 -12.01 2.63
C TRP A 253 3.27 -11.36 2.28
N HIS A 254 3.41 -10.08 2.64
CA HIS A 254 4.64 -9.27 2.48
C HIS A 254 5.22 -9.28 1.06
N PRO A 255 4.48 -8.84 0.03
CA PRO A 255 4.94 -8.86 -1.37
C PRO A 255 6.13 -7.91 -1.60
N ASN A 256 6.26 -6.85 -0.79
CA ASN A 256 7.43 -5.98 -0.77
C ASN A 256 8.55 -6.49 0.17
N ALA A 257 8.34 -7.55 0.95
CA ALA A 257 9.30 -8.04 1.95
C ALA A 257 9.82 -6.96 2.92
N ASP A 258 8.96 -5.99 3.26
CA ASP A 258 9.19 -4.95 4.26
C ASP A 258 10.45 -4.07 3.99
N TRP A 259 10.97 -4.05 2.76
CA TRP A 259 12.09 -3.16 2.40
C TRP A 259 11.72 -1.68 2.44
N ILE A 260 10.42 -1.38 2.33
CA ILE A 260 9.84 -0.09 2.66
C ILE A 260 8.62 -0.33 3.56
N GLN A 261 8.64 0.27 4.75
CA GLN A 261 7.51 0.33 5.66
C GLN A 261 7.49 1.70 6.34
N ASP A 262 6.32 2.35 6.38
CA ASP A 262 6.22 3.72 6.87
C ASP A 262 7.18 4.65 6.11
N ASP A 263 8.12 5.29 6.81
CA ASP A 263 9.21 6.11 6.28
C ASP A 263 10.55 5.39 6.25
N LEU A 264 10.63 4.11 6.60
CA LEU A 264 11.88 3.38 6.65
C LEU A 264 12.17 2.67 5.33
N ILE A 265 13.33 2.94 4.74
CA ILE A 265 13.94 2.05 3.74
C ILE A 265 14.94 1.12 4.43
N ASP A 266 14.76 -0.20 4.27
CA ASP A 266 15.76 -1.21 4.61
C ASP A 266 16.50 -1.65 3.32
N ALA A 267 17.72 -1.14 3.15
CA ALA A 267 18.54 -1.44 1.97
C ALA A 267 19.02 -2.90 1.97
N GLU A 268 19.22 -3.51 3.13
CA GLU A 268 19.60 -4.92 3.24
C GLU A 268 18.43 -5.83 2.89
N ALA A 269 17.19 -5.47 3.24
CA ALA A 269 15.99 -6.17 2.77
C ALA A 269 15.89 -6.12 1.24
N ALA A 270 16.04 -4.94 0.65
CA ALA A 270 16.06 -4.78 -0.79
C ALA A 270 17.15 -5.65 -1.45
N TRP A 271 18.36 -5.67 -0.88
CA TRP A 271 19.45 -6.50 -1.38
C TRP A 271 19.15 -7.99 -1.31
N ARG A 272 18.56 -8.47 -0.21
CA ARG A 272 18.10 -9.87 -0.08
C ARG A 272 17.09 -10.23 -1.16
N MET A 273 16.17 -9.32 -1.50
CA MET A 273 15.21 -9.54 -2.60
C MET A 273 15.94 -9.67 -3.95
N ILE A 274 16.87 -8.77 -4.25
CA ILE A 274 17.67 -8.82 -5.50
C ILE A 274 18.49 -10.11 -5.59
N LEU A 275 19.03 -10.61 -4.48
CA LEU A 275 19.79 -11.87 -4.44
C LEU A 275 18.93 -13.11 -4.73
N GLN A 276 17.64 -13.07 -4.40
CA GLN A 276 16.70 -14.18 -4.61
C GLN A 276 16.16 -14.26 -6.05
N LEU A 277 16.21 -13.18 -6.82
CA LEU A 277 15.77 -13.17 -8.21
C LEU A 277 16.65 -14.05 -9.11
N SER A 278 16.11 -14.61 -10.18
CA SER A 278 16.93 -15.19 -11.25
C SER A 278 17.61 -14.08 -12.07
N PHE A 279 18.73 -14.39 -12.74
CA PHE A 279 19.52 -13.38 -13.48
C PHE A 279 18.75 -12.77 -14.65
N ASP A 280 17.86 -13.53 -15.31
CA ASP A 280 17.00 -13.06 -16.40
C ASP A 280 15.94 -12.04 -15.96
N LYS A 281 15.67 -11.96 -14.65
CA LYS A 281 14.70 -11.00 -14.08
C LYS A 281 15.33 -9.71 -13.61
N LEU A 282 16.66 -9.64 -13.51
CA LEU A 282 17.35 -8.47 -12.95
C LEU A 282 17.12 -7.19 -13.76
N GLU A 283 17.10 -7.29 -15.08
CA GLU A 283 16.88 -6.11 -15.94
C GLU A 283 15.46 -5.55 -15.77
N GLN A 284 14.48 -6.40 -15.45
CA GLN A 284 13.10 -5.95 -15.21
C GLN A 284 13.01 -5.00 -14.01
N VAL A 285 13.86 -5.19 -12.99
CA VAL A 285 13.97 -4.27 -11.85
C VAL A 285 14.48 -2.91 -12.33
N CYS A 286 15.52 -2.88 -13.17
CA CYS A 286 16.03 -1.62 -13.72
C CYS A 286 14.97 -0.87 -14.53
N VAL A 287 14.25 -1.60 -15.40
CA VAL A 287 13.20 -1.05 -16.26
C VAL A 287 12.05 -0.47 -15.44
N GLU A 288 11.58 -1.18 -14.41
CA GLU A 288 10.47 -0.68 -13.58
C GLU A 288 10.87 0.62 -12.85
N LYS A 289 12.07 0.69 -12.27
CA LYS A 289 12.50 1.88 -11.52
C LYS A 289 12.72 3.09 -12.43
N ASN A 290 13.23 2.87 -13.64
CA ASN A 290 13.35 3.93 -14.64
C ASN A 290 11.97 4.45 -15.07
N ARG A 291 10.98 3.56 -15.22
CA ARG A 291 9.60 3.93 -15.56
C ARG A 291 8.96 4.78 -14.44
N ALA A 292 9.17 4.43 -13.17
CA ALA A 292 8.71 5.22 -12.03
C ALA A 292 9.25 6.66 -12.07
N VAL A 293 10.57 6.82 -12.23
CA VAL A 293 11.22 8.14 -12.29
C VAL A 293 10.71 8.95 -13.48
N ALA A 294 10.63 8.33 -14.66
CA ALA A 294 10.15 9.00 -15.88
C ALA A 294 8.69 9.46 -15.75
N ALA A 295 7.81 8.63 -15.20
CA ALA A 295 6.40 8.95 -15.01
C ALA A 295 6.22 10.16 -14.07
N VAL A 296 6.95 10.19 -12.94
CA VAL A 296 6.91 11.32 -12.00
C VAL A 296 7.46 12.58 -12.65
N ASN A 297 8.59 12.49 -13.37
CA ASN A 297 9.17 13.62 -14.08
C ASN A 297 8.19 14.25 -15.09
N GLN A 298 7.47 13.40 -15.84
CA GLN A 298 6.49 13.84 -16.83
C GLN A 298 5.37 14.66 -16.17
N VAL A 299 4.70 14.12 -15.13
CA VAL A 299 3.59 14.82 -14.48
C VAL A 299 4.06 16.03 -13.69
N ARG A 300 5.25 15.99 -13.08
CA ARG A 300 5.88 17.14 -12.41
C ARG A 300 6.12 18.28 -13.39
N THR A 301 6.72 17.98 -14.55
CA THR A 301 7.00 18.98 -15.58
C THR A 301 5.71 19.58 -16.14
N ALA A 302 4.67 18.76 -16.32
CA ALA A 302 3.36 19.23 -16.76
C ALA A 302 2.71 20.17 -15.74
N LEU A 303 2.75 19.83 -14.45
CA LEU A 303 2.19 20.65 -13.37
C LEU A 303 2.95 21.96 -13.20
N HIS A 304 4.29 21.93 -13.27
CA HIS A 304 5.14 23.12 -13.17
C HIS A 304 4.76 24.19 -14.19
N LYS A 305 4.51 23.78 -15.45
CA LYS A 305 4.07 24.68 -16.53
C LYS A 305 2.74 25.38 -16.26
N GLN A 306 1.95 24.90 -15.29
CA GLN A 306 0.66 25.49 -14.93
C GLN A 306 0.76 26.47 -13.75
N ILE A 307 1.90 26.55 -13.07
CA ILE A 307 2.12 27.46 -11.94
C ILE A 307 2.24 28.90 -12.46
N ASN A 308 1.50 29.81 -11.85
CA ASN A 308 1.51 31.24 -12.11
C ASN A 308 1.09 32.00 -10.85
N GLU A 309 1.22 33.32 -10.85
CA GLU A 309 0.96 34.14 -9.66
C GLU A 309 -0.41 33.90 -9.02
N ALA A 310 -1.46 33.70 -9.83
CA ALA A 310 -2.82 33.52 -9.33
C ALA A 310 -3.10 32.17 -8.66
N ASN A 311 -2.26 31.14 -8.88
CA ASN A 311 -2.46 29.80 -8.31
C ASN A 311 -1.26 29.27 -7.52
N LYS A 312 -0.17 30.03 -7.44
CA LYS A 312 1.10 29.59 -6.87
C LYS A 312 0.96 29.04 -5.46
N SER A 313 0.31 29.79 -4.56
CA SER A 313 0.15 29.39 -3.15
C SER A 313 -0.56 28.04 -2.96
N ARG A 314 -1.44 27.65 -3.88
CA ARG A 314 -2.16 26.37 -3.83
C ARG A 314 -1.42 25.24 -4.53
N VAL A 315 -0.84 25.52 -5.70
CA VAL A 315 -0.26 24.49 -6.58
C VAL A 315 1.20 24.19 -6.25
N GLU A 316 1.97 25.18 -5.76
CA GLU A 316 3.39 25.02 -5.44
C GLU A 316 3.63 23.96 -4.36
N PRO A 317 2.86 23.87 -3.26
CA PRO A 317 2.98 22.75 -2.30
C PRO A 317 2.78 21.38 -2.95
N MET A 318 1.79 21.22 -3.83
CA MET A 318 1.54 19.97 -4.55
C MET A 318 2.69 19.64 -5.49
N PHE A 319 3.22 20.64 -6.21
CA PHE A 319 4.40 20.48 -7.06
C PHE A 319 5.65 20.09 -6.25
N ASN A 320 5.84 20.65 -5.06
CA ASN A 320 6.94 20.28 -4.18
C ASN A 320 6.87 18.80 -3.77
N THR A 321 5.67 18.24 -3.55
CA THR A 321 5.51 16.79 -3.30
C THR A 321 5.97 15.93 -4.49
N LEU A 322 5.88 16.44 -5.73
CA LEU A 322 6.41 15.75 -6.91
C LEU A 322 7.93 15.82 -7.01
N MET A 323 8.55 16.93 -6.60
CA MET A 323 10.02 17.00 -6.46
C MET A 323 10.53 16.07 -5.37
N TYR A 324 9.81 16.00 -4.24
CA TYR A 324 10.05 15.04 -3.18
C TYR A 324 9.97 13.60 -3.70
N THR A 325 8.92 13.27 -4.45
CA THR A 325 8.71 11.95 -5.05
C THR A 325 9.82 11.59 -6.04
N GLU A 326 10.16 12.49 -6.98
CA GLU A 326 11.18 12.24 -8.01
C GLU A 326 12.56 12.02 -7.39
N SER A 327 12.94 12.84 -6.41
CA SER A 327 14.24 12.68 -5.72
C SER A 327 14.32 11.37 -4.95
N PHE A 328 13.23 10.97 -4.28
CA PHE A 328 13.13 9.68 -3.59
C PHE A 328 13.26 8.50 -4.55
N TYR A 329 12.49 8.50 -5.64
CA TYR A 329 12.53 7.44 -6.64
C TYR A 329 13.86 7.39 -7.39
N SER A 330 14.51 8.53 -7.61
CA SER A 330 15.85 8.56 -8.20
C SER A 330 16.87 7.88 -7.30
N ALA A 331 16.82 8.13 -5.98
CA ALA A 331 17.70 7.46 -5.01
C ALA A 331 17.47 5.94 -4.98
N ILE A 332 16.21 5.51 -4.91
CA ILE A 332 15.84 4.08 -4.95
C ILE A 332 16.25 3.43 -6.27
N SER A 333 15.99 4.10 -7.39
CA SER A 333 16.28 3.57 -8.72
C SER A 333 17.77 3.31 -8.88
N ASP A 334 18.61 4.27 -8.50
CA ASP A 334 20.06 4.12 -8.54
C ASP A 334 20.56 3.08 -7.54
N LEU A 335 19.98 2.99 -6.34
CA LEU A 335 20.34 1.98 -5.35
C LEU A 335 20.14 0.57 -5.92
N LEU A 336 18.93 0.28 -6.44
CA LEU A 336 18.58 -1.04 -6.95
C LEU A 336 19.33 -1.37 -8.24
N GLN A 337 19.51 -0.40 -9.14
CA GLN A 337 20.34 -0.60 -10.34
C GLN A 337 21.81 -0.86 -9.99
N GLY A 338 22.33 -0.19 -8.96
CA GLY A 338 23.67 -0.44 -8.43
C GLY A 338 23.82 -1.85 -7.85
N MET A 339 22.85 -2.30 -7.05
CA MET A 339 22.78 -3.66 -6.53
C MET A 339 22.70 -4.72 -7.65
N VAL A 340 21.85 -4.49 -8.67
CA VAL A 340 21.73 -5.36 -9.84
C VAL A 340 23.06 -5.47 -10.58
N ALA A 341 23.68 -4.34 -10.90
CA ALA A 341 24.96 -4.30 -11.61
C ALA A 341 26.08 -4.96 -10.79
N PHE A 342 26.09 -4.76 -9.47
CA PHE A 342 27.04 -5.42 -8.57
C PHE A 342 26.84 -6.94 -8.56
N ARG A 343 25.59 -7.41 -8.54
CA ARG A 343 25.27 -8.85 -8.62
C ARG A 343 25.73 -9.46 -9.94
N GLN A 344 25.54 -8.75 -11.04
CA GLN A 344 26.04 -9.14 -12.37
C GLN A 344 27.57 -9.21 -12.37
N TYR A 345 28.25 -8.19 -11.86
CA TYR A 345 29.71 -8.20 -11.70
C TYR A 345 30.21 -9.40 -10.87
N ARG A 346 29.56 -9.72 -9.74
CA ARG A 346 29.96 -10.88 -8.92
C ARG A 346 29.87 -12.20 -9.69
N ARG A 347 28.97 -12.31 -10.67
CA ARG A 347 28.80 -13.49 -11.51
C ARG A 347 29.79 -13.53 -12.67
N THR A 348 29.94 -12.44 -13.42
CA THR A 348 30.67 -12.43 -14.69
C THR A 348 32.11 -11.93 -14.55
N LYS A 349 32.40 -11.16 -13.50
CA LYS A 349 33.67 -10.43 -13.28
C LYS A 349 33.99 -9.42 -14.39
N GLU A 350 33.01 -9.01 -15.18
CA GLU A 350 33.21 -8.01 -16.24
C GLU A 350 33.38 -6.59 -15.65
N PRO A 351 34.44 -5.85 -16.03
CA PRO A 351 34.69 -4.50 -15.51
C PRO A 351 33.55 -3.51 -15.75
N ALA A 352 32.82 -3.64 -16.87
CA ALA A 352 31.71 -2.76 -17.22
C ALA A 352 30.58 -2.82 -16.17
N HIS A 353 30.31 -4.00 -15.60
CA HIS A 353 29.31 -4.14 -14.54
C HIS A 353 29.78 -3.50 -13.22
N ALA A 354 31.07 -3.61 -12.89
CA ALA A 354 31.64 -2.95 -11.70
C ALA A 354 31.58 -1.42 -11.82
N GLU A 355 31.90 -0.88 -12.99
CA GLU A 355 31.83 0.56 -13.25
C GLU A 355 30.38 1.07 -13.19
N LYS A 356 29.44 0.36 -13.82
CA LYS A 356 28.01 0.67 -13.74
C LYS A 356 27.52 0.65 -12.28
N ALA A 357 27.90 -0.38 -11.51
CA ALA A 357 27.53 -0.49 -10.11
C ALA A 357 28.09 0.67 -9.29
N ARG A 358 29.38 1.00 -9.45
CA ARG A 358 30.02 2.13 -8.74
C ARG A 358 29.32 3.45 -9.04
N HIS A 359 29.07 3.73 -10.31
CA HIS A 359 28.38 4.96 -10.72
C HIS A 359 26.99 5.04 -10.09
N ARG A 360 26.19 3.98 -10.20
CA ARG A 360 24.82 3.95 -9.66
C ARG A 360 24.79 4.07 -8.14
N LEU A 361 25.65 3.35 -7.40
CA LEU A 361 25.67 3.43 -5.94
C LEU A 361 26.06 4.84 -5.43
N LEU A 362 27.01 5.50 -6.10
CA LEU A 362 27.36 6.89 -5.76
C LEU A 362 26.24 7.88 -6.12
N SER A 363 25.57 7.68 -7.26
CA SER A 363 24.40 8.49 -7.62
C SER A 363 23.25 8.30 -6.63
N ALA A 364 23.02 7.08 -6.15
CA ALA A 364 22.02 6.78 -5.12
C ALA A 364 22.27 7.58 -3.84
N GLN A 365 23.53 7.60 -3.37
CA GLN A 365 23.96 8.38 -2.22
C GLN A 365 23.74 9.90 -2.41
N SER A 366 24.07 10.42 -3.59
CA SER A 366 23.84 11.83 -3.93
C SER A 366 22.35 12.17 -3.95
N HIS A 367 21.53 11.36 -4.63
CA HIS A 367 20.08 11.55 -4.68
C HIS A 367 19.43 11.42 -3.30
N TRP A 368 19.90 10.50 -2.45
CA TRP A 368 19.41 10.37 -1.07
C TRP A 368 19.66 11.63 -0.26
N ASN A 369 20.87 12.21 -0.34
CA ASN A 369 21.17 13.49 0.31
C ASN A 369 20.30 14.62 -0.21
N HIS A 370 20.08 14.71 -1.53
CA HIS A 370 19.17 15.71 -2.09
C HIS A 370 17.72 15.52 -1.64
N HIS A 371 17.24 14.28 -1.52
CA HIS A 371 15.92 13.99 -1.01
C HIS A 371 15.79 14.46 0.45
N SER A 372 16.66 13.98 1.34
CA SER A 372 16.53 14.19 2.79
C SER A 372 16.90 15.60 3.25
N GLN A 373 17.86 16.26 2.60
CA GLN A 373 18.37 17.57 3.04
C GLN A 373 17.73 18.75 2.30
N ARG A 374 17.20 18.54 1.08
CA ARG A 374 16.66 19.63 0.25
C ARG A 374 15.17 19.47 0.01
N HIS A 375 14.77 18.38 -0.64
CA HIS A 375 13.38 18.26 -1.13
C HIS A 375 12.38 17.98 0.00
N ALA A 376 12.77 17.26 1.04
CA ALA A 376 11.94 17.04 2.24
C ALA A 376 11.72 18.30 3.09
N ASN A 377 12.48 19.38 2.84
CA ASN A 377 12.36 20.64 3.56
C ASN A 377 11.55 21.70 2.78
N LEU A 378 10.97 21.34 1.64
CA LEU A 378 10.15 22.25 0.85
C LEU A 378 8.75 22.41 1.46
N ALA A 379 8.11 23.56 1.20
CA ALA A 379 6.76 23.79 1.69
C ALA A 379 5.78 22.71 1.16
N GLY A 380 5.02 22.11 2.06
CA GLY A 380 4.01 21.09 1.74
C GLY A 380 4.53 19.66 1.59
N THR A 381 5.85 19.42 1.61
CA THR A 381 6.38 18.05 1.56
C THR A 381 6.26 17.36 2.91
N ALA A 382 6.21 16.03 2.89
CA ALA A 382 6.29 15.24 4.10
C ALA A 382 7.73 15.21 4.64
N THR A 383 7.91 14.76 5.89
CA THR A 383 9.24 14.53 6.44
C THR A 383 10.05 13.57 5.57
N ALA A 384 11.38 13.68 5.64
CA ALA A 384 12.28 12.79 4.89
C ALA A 384 12.05 11.31 5.27
N PHE A 385 12.21 10.41 4.30
CA PHE A 385 12.36 8.99 4.60
C PHE A 385 13.63 8.77 5.43
N ARG A 386 13.54 7.82 6.36
CA ARG A 386 14.64 7.27 7.14
C ARG A 386 15.25 6.08 6.40
N GLU A 387 16.50 5.78 6.70
CA GLU A 387 17.20 4.61 6.16
C GLU A 387 17.67 3.66 7.26
N SER A 388 17.76 2.39 6.89
CA SER A 388 18.45 1.35 7.62
C SER A 388 19.44 0.66 6.68
N GLY A 389 20.72 0.80 7.00
CA GLY A 389 21.80 0.13 6.29
C GLY A 389 22.07 0.65 4.88
N PHE A 390 21.48 1.78 4.46
CA PHE A 390 21.67 2.33 3.13
C PHE A 390 23.13 2.74 2.91
N TRP A 391 23.71 3.50 3.84
CA TRP A 391 25.10 3.96 3.74
C TRP A 391 26.08 2.80 3.89
N ASP A 392 25.89 1.97 4.91
CA ASP A 392 26.78 0.85 5.20
C ASP A 392 26.82 -0.16 4.04
N LEU A 393 25.65 -0.52 3.51
CA LEU A 393 25.57 -1.45 2.39
C LEU A 393 26.21 -0.85 1.13
N THR A 394 25.86 0.38 0.77
CA THR A 394 26.42 1.01 -0.45
C THR A 394 27.95 1.11 -0.36
N GLN A 395 28.51 1.49 0.79
CA GLN A 395 29.97 1.52 0.99
C GLN A 395 30.60 0.13 0.94
N LYS A 396 29.97 -0.87 1.54
CA LYS A 396 30.43 -2.26 1.47
C LYS A 396 30.51 -2.76 0.02
N LEU A 397 29.45 -2.58 -0.76
CA LEU A 397 29.43 -3.03 -2.17
C LEU A 397 30.48 -2.28 -3.00
N LEU A 398 30.69 -0.98 -2.75
CA LEU A 398 31.74 -0.19 -3.39
C LEU A 398 33.15 -0.73 -3.07
N GLY A 399 33.42 -1.07 -1.81
CA GLY A 399 34.69 -1.62 -1.37
C GLY A 399 35.01 -3.00 -1.96
N GLU A 400 33.99 -3.82 -2.25
CA GLU A 400 34.17 -5.13 -2.92
C GLU A 400 34.49 -5.00 -4.43
N MET A 401 34.44 -3.79 -4.99
CA MET A 401 34.80 -3.47 -6.39
C MET A 401 36.03 -2.57 -6.51
N ALA A 402 36.66 -2.21 -5.39
CA ALA A 402 37.97 -1.56 -5.37
C ALA A 402 39.05 -2.61 -5.57
#